data_AF-A0A1Q3K5R9-F1
#
_entry.id   AF-A0A1Q3K5R9-F1
#
_cell.length_a   1.000
_cell.length_b   1.000
_cell.length_c   1.000
_cell.angle_alpha   90.00
_cell.angle_beta   90.00
_cell.angle_gamma   90.00
#
_symmetry.space_group_name_H-M   'P 1'
#
loop_
_entity.id
_entity.type
_entity.pdbx_description
1 polymer ?
#
loop_
_entity_poly.entity_id
_entity_poly.type
_entity_poly.pdbx_seq_one_letter_code
_entity_poly.pdbx_strand_id
1 'polypeptide(L)'
;MEDNVQQRQNMTRTKSIQERLAEFAEETRQEAAGLPDGKERDELLKKVQRAETASEIETWRNPPELPPKLRAQIFEARRNRTRPTSFRSPSSFLSLAAIGD
;
A
#
# COMPACT_ATOMS: atom_id res chain seq x y z
N MET A 1 -17.10 -15.51 -25.09
CA MET A 1 -15.87 -14.77 -24.75
C MET A 1 -15.40 -15.30 -23.42
N GLU A 2 -14.32 -16.07 -23.40
CA GLU A 2 -13.78 -16.67 -22.17
C GLU A 2 -12.87 -15.64 -21.50
N ASP A 3 -13.18 -15.29 -20.26
CA ASP A 3 -12.35 -14.40 -19.45
C ASP A 3 -11.00 -15.08 -19.18
N ASN A 4 -9.94 -14.57 -19.83
CA ASN A 4 -8.56 -14.96 -19.56
C ASN A 4 -8.20 -14.49 -18.14
N VAL A 5 -8.54 -15.30 -17.14
CA VAL A 5 -8.05 -15.14 -15.77
C VAL A 5 -6.54 -15.34 -15.83
N GLN A 6 -5.82 -14.23 -16.03
CA GLN A 6 -4.38 -14.12 -15.89
C GLN A 6 -4.01 -14.61 -14.49
N GLN A 7 -3.60 -15.87 -14.41
CA GLN A 7 -3.19 -16.51 -13.18
C GLN A 7 -1.91 -15.82 -12.72
N ARG A 8 -2.07 -14.85 -11.82
CA ARG A 8 -0.96 -14.06 -11.27
C ARG A 8 -0.04 -15.03 -10.54
N GLN A 9 1.11 -15.31 -11.15
CA GLN A 9 2.14 -16.12 -10.54
C GLN A 9 2.64 -15.35 -9.30
N ASN A 10 2.25 -15.82 -8.12
CA ASN A 10 2.72 -15.26 -6.86
C ASN A 10 4.18 -15.66 -6.70
N MET A 11 5.09 -14.86 -7.26
CA MET A 11 6.51 -15.13 -7.15
C MET A 11 6.95 -14.81 -5.72
N THR A 12 7.14 -15.87 -4.92
CA THR A 12 7.57 -15.78 -3.53
C THR A 12 8.98 -15.18 -3.51
N ARG A 13 9.12 -13.98 -2.95
CA ARG A 13 10.44 -13.36 -2.77
C ARG A 13 11.09 -13.98 -1.53
N THR A 14 12.29 -14.53 -1.67
CA THR A 14 13.05 -15.17 -0.56
C THR A 14 13.45 -14.19 0.53
N LYS A 15 13.75 -12.94 0.16
CA LYS A 15 14.14 -11.86 1.07
C LYS A 15 13.02 -10.85 1.27
N SER A 16 12.93 -10.29 2.47
CA SER A 16 12.00 -9.20 2.78
C SER A 16 12.28 -7.97 1.90
N ILE A 17 11.28 -7.14 1.66
CA ILE A 17 11.46 -5.86 0.94
C ILE A 17 12.46 -4.98 1.68
N GLN A 18 12.38 -4.94 3.02
CA GLN A 18 13.27 -4.15 3.87
C GLN A 18 14.72 -4.62 3.77
N GLU A 19 14.94 -5.93 3.81
CA GLU A 19 16.28 -6.55 3.67
C GLU A 19 16.91 -6.22 2.31
N ARG A 20 16.12 -6.29 1.24
CA ARG A 20 16.59 -5.93 -0.11
C ARG A 20 16.91 -4.44 -0.27
N LEU A 21 16.17 -3.56 0.41
CA LEU A 21 16.45 -2.13 0.41
C LEU A 21 17.71 -1.80 1.22
N ALA A 22 17.93 -2.50 2.32
CA ALA A 22 19.16 -2.38 3.12
C ALA A 22 20.39 -2.85 2.33
N GLU A 23 20.34 -4.02 1.70
CA GLU A 23 21.41 -4.52 0.83
C GLU A 23 21.73 -3.52 -0.29
N PHE A 24 20.70 -3.01 -0.97
CA PHE A 24 20.87 -2.02 -2.03
C PHE A 24 21.52 -0.72 -1.52
N ALA A 25 21.11 -0.22 -0.35
CA ALA A 25 21.69 0.97 0.25
C ALA A 25 23.18 0.76 0.59
N GLU A 26 23.55 -0.38 1.15
CA GLU A 26 24.94 -0.72 1.46
C GLU A 26 25.81 -0.86 0.20
N GLU A 27 25.34 -1.59 -0.81
CA GLU A 27 26.05 -1.74 -2.10
C GLU A 27 26.26 -0.37 -2.76
N THR A 28 25.22 0.46 -2.80
CA THR A 28 25.29 1.80 -3.41
C THR A 28 26.21 2.73 -2.61
N ARG A 29 26.28 2.59 -1.27
CA ARG A 29 27.24 3.32 -0.43
C ARG A 29 28.68 2.92 -0.73
N GLN A 30 28.94 1.62 -0.91
CA GLN A 30 30.26 1.12 -1.27
C GLN A 30 30.69 1.62 -2.65
N GLU A 31 29.78 1.61 -3.62
CA GLU A 31 30.02 2.19 -4.96
C GLU A 31 30.35 3.68 -4.84
N ALA A 32 29.53 4.46 -4.10
CA ALA A 32 29.77 5.88 -3.90
C ALA A 32 31.09 6.20 -3.18
N ALA A 33 31.58 5.32 -2.30
CA ALA A 33 32.86 5.48 -1.61
C ALA A 33 34.07 5.28 -2.54
N GLY A 34 33.90 4.52 -3.63
CA GLY A 34 34.94 4.30 -4.63
C GLY A 34 35.06 5.42 -5.67
N LEU A 35 34.06 6.29 -5.80
CA LEU A 35 34.07 7.39 -6.75
C LEU A 35 34.64 8.68 -6.15
N PRO A 36 35.36 9.49 -6.97
CA PRO A 36 35.72 10.85 -6.58
C PRO A 36 34.48 11.72 -6.41
N ASP A 37 34.60 12.77 -5.61
CA ASP A 37 33.51 13.71 -5.38
C ASP A 37 33.10 14.38 -6.69
N GLY A 38 31.83 14.18 -7.04
CA GLY A 38 31.29 14.59 -8.32
C GLY A 38 29.83 14.20 -8.47
N LYS A 39 29.26 14.55 -9.63
CA LYS A 39 27.84 14.36 -9.92
C LYS A 39 27.41 12.89 -9.82
N GLU A 40 28.28 11.96 -10.23
CA GLU A 40 28.01 10.53 -10.18
C GLU A 40 27.88 10.02 -8.73
N ARG A 41 28.79 10.44 -7.84
CA ARG A 41 28.70 10.14 -6.40
C ARG A 41 27.41 10.69 -5.79
N ASP A 42 27.05 11.93 -6.12
CA ASP A 42 25.80 12.55 -5.62
C ASP A 42 24.55 11.81 -6.09
N GLU A 43 24.54 11.30 -7.32
CA GLU A 43 23.44 10.49 -7.84
C GLU A 43 23.30 9.15 -7.11
N LEU A 44 24.42 8.51 -6.76
CA LEU A 44 24.42 7.30 -5.93
C LEU A 44 23.92 7.59 -4.52
N LEU A 45 24.36 8.69 -3.89
CA LEU A 45 23.87 9.08 -2.56
C LEU A 45 22.36 9.38 -2.56
N LYS A 46 21.83 9.98 -3.63
CA LYS A 46 20.38 10.16 -3.80
C LYS A 46 19.64 8.83 -3.90
N LYS A 47 20.23 7.81 -4.52
CA LYS A 47 19.63 6.46 -4.58
C LYS A 47 19.62 5.80 -3.20
N VAL A 48 20.69 5.97 -2.41
CA VAL A 48 20.73 5.50 -1.00
C VAL A 48 19.61 6.13 -0.20
N GLN A 49 19.44 7.45 -0.24
CA GLN A 49 18.36 8.14 0.47
C GLN A 49 16.97 7.63 0.07
N ARG A 50 16.73 7.41 -1.23
CA ARG A 50 15.45 6.84 -1.69
C ARG A 50 15.21 5.44 -1.12
N ALA A 51 16.25 4.62 -1.00
CA ALA A 51 16.13 3.28 -0.44
C ALA A 51 15.81 3.33 1.07
N GLU A 52 16.45 4.24 1.80
CA GLU A 52 16.16 4.50 3.22
C GLU A 52 14.72 4.98 3.41
N THR A 53 14.26 5.97 2.65
CA THR A 53 12.86 6.44 2.69
C THR A 53 11.87 5.31 2.35
N ALA A 54 12.19 4.46 1.38
CA ALA A 54 11.33 3.32 1.06
C ALA A 54 11.25 2.31 2.21
N SER A 55 12.34 2.12 2.96
CA SER A 55 12.38 1.27 4.16
C SER A 55 11.52 1.85 5.29
N GLU A 56 11.56 3.16 5.49
CA GLU A 56 10.70 3.87 6.45
C GLU A 56 9.22 3.73 6.09
N ILE A 57 8.86 3.87 4.81
CA ILE A 57 7.49 3.68 4.34
C ILE A 57 7.00 2.25 4.59
N GLU A 58 7.84 1.24 4.35
CA GLU A 58 7.49 -0.15 4.64
C GLU A 58 7.32 -0.39 6.15
N THR A 59 8.07 0.34 6.99
CA THR A 59 7.88 0.34 8.45
C THR A 59 6.54 0.96 8.83
N TRP A 60 6.14 2.08 8.24
CA TRP A 60 4.80 2.67 8.48
C TRP A 60 3.67 1.73 8.02
N ARG A 61 3.92 0.99 6.94
CA ARG A 61 2.97 -0.01 6.43
C ARG A 61 2.83 -1.22 7.38
N ASN A 62 3.90 -1.57 8.09
CA ASN A 62 3.95 -2.69 9.04
C ASN A 62 4.31 -2.19 10.45
N PRO A 63 3.39 -1.50 11.15
CA PRO A 63 3.65 -1.04 12.50
C PRO A 63 3.88 -2.24 13.44
N PRO A 64 4.89 -2.20 14.33
CA PRO A 64 5.35 -3.35 15.11
C PRO A 64 4.34 -3.84 16.16
N GLU A 65 3.34 -3.03 16.52
CA GLU A 65 2.48 -3.28 17.70
C GLU A 65 1.10 -3.86 17.37
N LEU A 66 0.80 -4.15 16.11
CA LEU A 66 -0.51 -4.69 15.73
C LEU A 66 -0.48 -6.22 15.65
N PRO A 67 -1.24 -6.94 16.51
CA PRO A 67 -1.33 -8.38 16.40
C PRO A 67 -1.86 -8.79 15.01
N PRO A 68 -1.30 -9.83 14.38
CA PRO A 68 -1.59 -10.17 12.99
C PRO A 68 -3.08 -10.42 12.71
N LYS A 69 -3.82 -10.94 13.71
CA LYS A 69 -5.27 -11.12 13.64
C LYS A 69 -6.02 -9.78 13.53
N LEU A 70 -5.60 -8.75 14.26
CA LEU A 70 -6.22 -7.43 14.23
C LEU A 70 -5.90 -6.70 12.91
N ARG A 71 -4.68 -6.88 12.39
CA ARG A 71 -4.27 -6.37 11.07
C ARG A 71 -5.15 -6.89 9.94
N ALA A 72 -5.40 -8.19 9.89
CA ALA A 72 -6.28 -8.79 8.88
C ALA A 72 -7.71 -8.25 8.98
N GLN A 73 -8.24 -8.12 10.21
CA GLN A 73 -9.59 -7.58 10.44
C GLN A 73 -9.72 -6.11 10.02
N ILE A 74 -8.75 -5.25 10.34
CA ILE A 74 -8.74 -3.84 9.89
C ILE A 74 -8.67 -3.75 8.37
N PHE A 75 -7.85 -4.59 7.74
CA PHE A 75 -7.71 -4.61 6.28
C PHE A 75 -8.99 -5.04 5.58
N GLU A 76 -9.62 -6.13 6.07
CA GLU A 76 -10.93 -6.58 5.58
C GLU A 76 -12.03 -5.54 5.82
N ALA A 77 -12.06 -4.90 6.99
CA ALA A 77 -13.04 -3.86 7.31
C ALA A 77 -12.89 -2.61 6.40
N ARG A 78 -11.66 -2.25 6.00
CA ARG A 78 -11.41 -1.18 5.03
C ARG A 78 -11.84 -1.58 3.62
N ARG A 79 -11.56 -2.81 3.21
CA ARG A 79 -11.95 -3.35 1.89
C ARG A 79 -13.48 -3.45 1.75
N ASN A 80 -14.15 -3.87 2.82
CA ASN A 80 -15.58 -4.10 2.88
C ASN A 80 -16.36 -2.93 3.50
N ARG A 81 -15.79 -1.70 3.51
CA ARG A 81 -16.59 -0.49 3.76
C ARG A 81 -17.56 -0.34 2.58
N THR A 82 -18.67 -1.04 2.67
CA THR A 82 -19.92 -0.68 2.04
C THR A 82 -20.09 0.83 2.23
N ARG A 83 -20.10 1.57 1.12
CA ARG A 83 -20.71 2.90 1.15
C ARG A 83 -22.11 2.67 1.70
N PRO A 84 -22.54 3.31 2.80
CA PRO A 84 -23.94 3.19 3.18
C PRO A 84 -24.74 3.66 1.95
N THR A 85 -25.38 2.72 1.27
CA THR A 85 -26.35 2.99 0.21
C THR A 85 -27.60 3.49 0.89
N SER A 86 -27.48 4.63 1.54
CA SER A 86 -28.56 5.41 2.11
C SER A 86 -28.14 6.87 2.07
N PHE A 87 -27.68 7.35 0.91
CA PHE A 87 -28.05 8.71 0.50
C PHE A 87 -29.54 8.64 0.12
N ARG A 88 -30.36 8.52 1.16
CA ARG A 88 -31.81 8.61 1.09
C ARG A 88 -32.11 10.05 0.71
N SER A 89 -32.28 10.31 -0.59
CA SER A 89 -33.12 11.44 -1.01
C SER A 89 -34.55 11.09 -0.59
N PRO A 90 -35.21 11.87 0.29
CA PRO A 90 -36.61 11.67 0.59
C PRO A 90 -37.44 12.27 -0.54
N SER A 91 -37.47 11.63 -1.70
CA SER A 91 -38.40 11.96 -2.79
C SER A 91 -39.43 10.84 -2.92
N SER A 92 -40.28 10.72 -1.90
CA SER A 92 -41.54 9.96 -1.93
C SER A 92 -42.49 10.54 -0.88
N PHE A 93 -42.94 11.78 -1.09
CA PHE A 93 -44.15 12.31 -0.49
C PHE A 93 -45.20 12.50 -1.59
N LEU A 94 -45.71 11.39 -2.12
CA LEU A 94 -47.02 11.30 -2.72
C LEU A 94 -47.45 9.83 -2.65
N SER A 95 -48.04 9.44 -1.51
CA SER A 95 -48.97 8.32 -1.50
C SER A 95 -50.27 8.80 -0.86
N LEU A 96 -51.25 8.93 -1.73
CA LEU A 96 -52.64 9.30 -1.52
C LEU A 96 -53.39 8.08 -0.96
N ALA A 97 -53.89 8.19 0.27
CA ALA A 97 -54.91 7.30 0.85
C ALA A 97 -55.77 8.19 1.77
N ALA A 98 -56.97 8.59 1.37
CA ALA A 98 -58.22 7.81 1.43
C ALA A 98 -58.70 7.56 2.87
N ILE A 99 -59.44 8.54 3.40
CA ILE A 99 -60.42 8.47 4.52
C ILE A 99 -61.52 9.45 4.05
N GLY A 100 -62.76 9.09 3.74
CA GLY A 100 -63.65 8.14 4.41
C GLY A 100 -64.55 8.96 5.34
N ASP A 101 -65.69 9.45 4.85
CA ASP A 101 -66.85 9.89 5.63
C ASP A 101 -68.04 9.00 5.26
#